data_AF-A0A818GGJ0-F1
#
_entry.id   AF-A0A818GGJ0-F1
#
_cell.length_a   1.000
_cell.length_b   1.000
_cell.length_c   1.000
_cell.angle_alpha   90.00
_cell.angle_beta   90.00
_cell.angle_gamma   90.00
#
_symmetry.space_group_name_H-M   'P 1'
#
loop_
_entity.id
_entity.type
_entity.pdbx_description
1 polymer ?
#
loop_
_entity_poly.entity_id
_entity_poly.type
_entity_poly.pdbx_seq_one_letter_code
_entity_poly.pdbx_strand_id
1 'polypeptide(L)'
;MSSSTLIPDRVFIVDKRLVPIDIKQFHFIQFSHPRTKQKQSYAIDHQSKTIFELIQCTRSHSSWFINDEHVLPDGSLYIITPINLIFLLLPSLWSHARTNFVPITTIINDSFKQFELDDDFIIEKLHSICNIDNEKQLIKLNQENLIVWLHDRIDRLKKHVKDEEHAFDLVCEYLSDDIVEQCQQELKLHGNVHYDIPIGTHYLLKKRGSLQSKDEIKFSTNDRDLSETTIAHAKQILYEHFFNVSQSSMPHEFHQIQNKSDCIFAKRARFWNAHHWLENVSIEENCERLLPSFILFCAFVKDISLDGYLIEITHNHLTATLEDFGQVFKQILRFLSDHDPVKRHCMNVTPSRIGQTGWVFEFDRVTFFITTFTPHYPETHPRYAHGSKNYCHILFQPELSFLRHDLPDDTPETNWKEPVTSRDKIRVAFRKHGREYPIRPTIYYPPAHDMIRPLSNDLEDIVEWWL
;
A
#
# COMPACT_ATOMS: atom_id res chain seq x y z
N MET A 1 -2.88 -51.64 9.23
CA MET A 1 -2.71 -50.46 8.36
C MET A 1 -2.53 -49.28 9.29
N SER A 2 -1.31 -48.74 9.40
CA SER A 2 -1.01 -47.60 10.26
C SER A 2 -1.78 -46.39 9.73
N SER A 3 -2.66 -45.80 10.54
CA SER A 3 -3.19 -44.48 10.26
C SER A 3 -2.01 -43.51 10.27
N SER A 4 -1.59 -43.06 9.08
CA SER A 4 -0.70 -41.92 8.98
C SER A 4 -1.38 -40.75 9.67
N THR A 5 -0.89 -40.35 10.83
CA THR A 5 -1.32 -39.15 11.52
C THR A 5 -1.03 -37.99 10.56
N LEU A 6 -2.06 -37.46 9.92
CA LEU A 6 -1.93 -36.32 9.00
C LEU A 6 -1.43 -35.15 9.83
N ILE A 7 -0.18 -34.75 9.60
CA ILE A 7 0.37 -33.54 10.18
C ILE A 7 -0.37 -32.37 9.52
N PRO A 8 -1.00 -31.47 10.29
CA PRO A 8 -1.73 -30.34 9.73
C PRO A 8 -0.75 -29.32 9.16
N ASP A 9 -0.83 -29.06 7.86
CA ASP A 9 0.08 -28.15 7.15
C ASP A 9 -0.44 -26.72 7.04
N ARG A 10 -1.73 -26.48 7.31
CA ARG A 10 -2.39 -25.18 7.12
C ARG A 10 -3.57 -25.00 8.08
N VAL A 11 -3.81 -23.76 8.49
CA VAL A 11 -4.96 -23.38 9.33
C VAL A 11 -5.96 -22.58 8.51
N PHE A 12 -7.21 -23.04 8.48
CA PHE A 12 -8.30 -22.39 7.74
C PHE A 12 -9.41 -21.91 8.69
N ILE A 13 -9.92 -20.71 8.43
CA ILE A 13 -11.25 -20.26 8.85
C ILE A 13 -12.20 -20.47 7.69
N VAL A 14 -13.20 -21.32 7.91
CA VAL A 14 -14.20 -21.68 6.91
C VAL A 14 -15.59 -21.37 7.42
N ASP A 15 -16.50 -21.05 6.51
CA ASP A 15 -17.91 -20.93 6.85
C ASP A 15 -18.42 -22.29 7.37
N LYS A 16 -19.16 -22.30 8.49
CA LYS A 16 -19.71 -23.53 9.07
C LYS A 16 -20.56 -24.34 8.08
N ARG A 17 -21.15 -23.70 7.08
CA ARG A 17 -21.92 -24.35 6.01
C ARG A 17 -21.05 -25.23 5.11
N LEU A 18 -19.76 -24.89 5.00
CA LEU A 18 -18.75 -25.67 4.29
C LEU A 18 -18.28 -26.90 5.08
N VAL A 19 -18.70 -27.02 6.35
CA VAL A 19 -18.29 -28.12 7.23
C VAL A 19 -19.49 -29.02 7.52
N PRO A 20 -19.71 -30.12 6.75
CA PRO A 20 -20.40 -31.28 7.34
C PRO A 20 -19.96 -32.70 6.87
N ILE A 21 -19.73 -33.57 7.87
CA ILE A 21 -19.80 -35.06 8.04
C ILE A 21 -19.16 -36.01 7.01
N ASP A 22 -19.10 -35.69 5.72
CA ASP A 22 -18.35 -36.44 4.72
C ASP A 22 -17.54 -35.41 3.93
N ILE A 23 -16.21 -35.49 4.02
CA ILE A 23 -15.27 -34.53 3.42
C ILE A 23 -15.49 -34.50 1.91
N LYS A 24 -16.40 -33.65 1.44
CA LYS A 24 -16.55 -33.31 0.03
C LYS A 24 -15.24 -32.65 -0.40
N GLN A 25 -14.71 -33.10 -1.53
CA GLN A 25 -13.49 -32.54 -2.11
C GLN A 25 -13.76 -31.09 -2.51
N PHE A 26 -13.22 -30.14 -1.76
CA PHE A 26 -13.11 -28.77 -2.23
C PHE A 26 -12.12 -28.74 -3.40
N HIS A 27 -12.61 -28.41 -4.59
CA HIS A 27 -11.76 -28.18 -5.74
C HIS A 27 -11.21 -26.76 -5.65
N PHE A 28 -9.92 -26.66 -5.33
CA PHE A 28 -9.19 -25.41 -5.40
C PHE A 28 -8.72 -25.18 -6.82
N ILE A 29 -9.02 -24.00 -7.36
CA ILE A 29 -8.61 -23.59 -8.70
C ILE A 29 -7.83 -22.29 -8.65
N GLN A 30 -6.93 -22.09 -9.62
CA GLN A 30 -6.14 -20.86 -9.74
C GLN A 30 -6.76 -19.94 -10.78
N PHE A 31 -7.32 -18.83 -10.34
CA PHE A 31 -7.92 -17.83 -11.23
C PHE A 31 -7.28 -16.46 -11.01
N SER A 32 -7.41 -15.56 -11.98
CA SER A 32 -6.81 -14.22 -11.88
C SER A 32 -7.68 -13.31 -11.03
N HIS A 33 -7.07 -12.65 -10.05
CA HIS A 33 -7.73 -11.67 -9.20
C HIS A 33 -8.29 -10.51 -10.05
N PRO A 34 -9.55 -10.08 -9.85
CA PRO A 34 -10.21 -9.09 -10.70
C PRO A 34 -9.44 -7.77 -10.88
N ARG A 35 -8.90 -7.24 -9.78
CA ARG A 35 -8.08 -6.02 -9.77
C ARG A 35 -6.63 -6.27 -10.19
N THR A 36 -5.86 -6.98 -9.35
CA THR A 36 -4.40 -7.10 -9.50
C THR A 36 -3.96 -8.01 -10.65
N LYS A 37 -4.87 -8.82 -11.22
CA LYS A 37 -4.61 -9.85 -12.24
C LYS A 37 -3.70 -11.00 -11.80
N GLN A 38 -3.13 -10.93 -10.60
CA GLN A 38 -2.30 -11.97 -10.01
C GLN A 38 -3.12 -13.25 -9.81
N LYS A 39 -2.46 -14.41 -9.85
CA LYS A 39 -3.13 -15.69 -9.61
C LYS A 39 -3.48 -15.82 -8.12
N GLN A 40 -4.73 -16.14 -7.86
CA GLN A 40 -5.26 -16.42 -6.53
C GLN A 40 -6.00 -17.76 -6.53
N SER A 41 -5.96 -18.44 -5.40
CA SER A 41 -6.75 -19.65 -5.17
C SER A 41 -8.20 -19.30 -4.89
N TYR A 42 -9.11 -19.98 -5.58
CA TYR A 42 -10.54 -19.99 -5.30
C TYR A 42 -10.98 -21.42 -5.01
N ALA A 43 -12.07 -21.57 -4.28
CA ALA A 43 -12.75 -22.84 -4.07
C ALA A 43 -14.19 -22.73 -4.58
N ILE A 44 -14.76 -23.85 -5.04
CA ILE A 44 -16.15 -23.90 -5.47
C ILE A 44 -16.92 -24.98 -4.71
N ASP A 45 -18.10 -24.62 -4.25
CA ASP A 45 -19.11 -25.59 -3.84
C ASP A 45 -20.08 -25.80 -5.00
N HIS A 46 -19.90 -26.89 -5.74
CA HIS A 46 -20.75 -27.22 -6.90
C HIS A 46 -22.22 -27.44 -6.53
N GLN A 47 -22.54 -27.80 -5.28
CA GLN A 47 -23.92 -28.01 -4.87
C GLN A 47 -24.66 -26.68 -4.72
N SER A 48 -24.06 -25.70 -4.04
CA SER A 48 -24.65 -24.37 -3.88
C SER A 48 -24.31 -23.41 -5.02
N LYS A 49 -23.40 -23.80 -5.93
CA LYS A 49 -22.79 -22.95 -6.96
C LYS A 49 -22.17 -21.68 -6.38
N THR A 50 -21.67 -21.76 -5.15
CA THR A 50 -21.00 -20.63 -4.47
C THR A 50 -19.51 -20.72 -4.72
N ILE A 51 -18.92 -19.61 -5.15
CA ILE A 51 -17.46 -19.46 -5.26
C ILE A 51 -16.96 -18.80 -3.99
N PHE A 52 -15.82 -19.28 -3.52
CA PHE A 52 -15.10 -18.74 -2.39
C PHE A 52 -13.71 -18.30 -2.83
N GLU A 53 -13.28 -17.14 -2.36
CA GLU A 53 -11.89 -16.72 -2.45
C GLU A 53 -11.10 -17.26 -1.25
N LEU A 54 -9.82 -17.53 -1.47
CA LEU A 54 -8.88 -17.86 -0.40
C LEU A 54 -8.02 -16.64 -0.09
N ILE A 55 -8.17 -16.10 1.11
CA ILE A 55 -7.37 -14.98 1.61
C ILE A 55 -6.31 -15.53 2.57
N GLN A 56 -5.04 -15.27 2.30
CA GLN A 56 -3.95 -15.60 3.22
C GLN A 56 -3.60 -14.39 4.07
N CYS A 57 -3.85 -14.50 5.37
CA CYS A 57 -3.41 -13.53 6.36
C CYS A 57 -2.07 -14.00 6.94
N THR A 58 -0.98 -13.33 6.57
CA THR A 58 0.35 -13.62 7.12
C THR A 58 0.71 -12.59 8.20
N ARG A 59 1.45 -13.04 9.21
CA ARG A 59 2.10 -12.16 10.19
C ARG A 59 3.56 -12.54 10.30
N SER A 60 4.44 -11.55 10.31
CA SER A 60 5.88 -11.79 10.47
C SER A 60 6.15 -12.50 11.79
N HIS A 61 7.00 -13.53 11.76
CA HIS A 61 7.41 -14.33 12.92
C HIS A 61 6.23 -14.93 13.69
N SER A 62 5.36 -15.66 13.00
CA SER A 62 4.26 -16.37 13.64
C SER A 62 4.30 -17.86 13.29
N SER A 63 3.81 -18.68 14.21
CA SER A 63 3.63 -20.13 14.08
C SER A 63 2.32 -20.53 14.78
N TRP A 64 1.81 -21.72 14.47
CA TRP A 64 0.66 -22.29 15.18
C TRP A 64 1.09 -23.46 16.05
N PHE A 65 0.65 -23.46 17.30
CA PHE A 65 0.56 -24.68 18.09
C PHE A 65 -0.76 -25.36 17.73
N ILE A 66 -0.68 -26.51 17.06
CA ILE A 66 -1.84 -27.33 16.71
C ILE A 66 -1.90 -28.50 17.68
N ASN A 67 -2.84 -28.40 18.63
CA ASN A 67 -2.90 -29.26 19.82
C ASN A 67 -1.59 -29.20 20.63
N ASP A 68 -1.37 -30.18 21.51
CA ASP A 68 -0.18 -30.26 22.36
C ASP A 68 1.02 -30.97 21.69
N GLU A 69 0.85 -31.44 20.44
CA GLU A 69 1.80 -32.35 19.78
C GLU A 69 2.49 -31.76 18.54
N HIS A 70 1.96 -30.69 17.94
CA HIS A 70 2.45 -30.18 16.67
C HIS A 70 2.65 -28.66 16.66
N VAL A 71 3.76 -28.24 16.07
CA VAL A 71 4.02 -26.84 15.73
C VAL A 71 4.04 -26.71 14.22
N LEU A 72 3.14 -25.91 13.67
CA LEU A 72 3.18 -25.50 12.29
C LEU A 72 4.03 -24.22 12.19
N PRO A 73 5.23 -24.28 11.57
CA PRO A 73 6.12 -23.11 11.50
C PRO A 73 5.55 -21.97 10.66
N ASP A 74 4.63 -22.27 9.73
CA ASP A 74 3.90 -21.25 9.00
C ASP A 74 2.72 -20.74 9.83
N GLY A 75 2.86 -19.54 10.41
CA GLY A 75 1.78 -18.86 11.13
C GLY A 75 0.71 -18.22 10.24
N SER A 76 0.70 -18.52 8.95
CA SER A 76 -0.36 -18.08 8.04
C SER A 76 -1.74 -18.57 8.49
N LEU A 77 -2.72 -17.68 8.40
CA LEU A 77 -4.12 -18.00 8.57
C LEU A 77 -4.81 -17.87 7.22
N TYR A 78 -5.46 -18.94 6.77
CA TYR A 78 -6.22 -18.92 5.54
C TYR A 78 -7.69 -18.68 5.86
N ILE A 79 -8.35 -17.75 5.16
CA ILE A 79 -9.76 -17.45 5.33
C ILE A 79 -10.45 -17.73 4.01
N ILE A 80 -11.53 -18.52 4.06
CA ILE A 80 -12.37 -18.83 2.91
C ILE A 80 -13.64 -17.98 3.00
N THR A 81 -13.78 -17.02 2.11
CA THR A 81 -14.94 -16.10 2.07
C THR A 81 -15.70 -16.23 0.75
N PRO A 82 -17.04 -16.16 0.74
CA PRO A 82 -17.80 -16.14 -0.50
C PRO A 82 -17.47 -14.90 -1.32
N ILE A 83 -17.26 -15.06 -2.63
CA ILE A 83 -17.06 -13.96 -3.57
C ILE A 83 -18.20 -13.91 -4.59
N ASN A 84 -18.62 -12.71 -4.97
CA ASN A 84 -19.64 -12.55 -6.00
C ASN A 84 -19.05 -12.80 -7.40
N LEU A 85 -19.68 -13.70 -8.15
CA LEU A 85 -19.30 -14.09 -9.51
C LEU A 85 -19.07 -12.91 -10.45
N ILE A 86 -19.87 -11.84 -10.31
CA ILE A 86 -19.79 -10.66 -11.16
C ILE A 86 -18.41 -10.01 -11.07
N PHE A 87 -17.80 -9.93 -9.89
CA PHE A 87 -16.46 -9.35 -9.74
C PHE A 87 -15.41 -10.13 -10.55
N LEU A 88 -15.52 -11.46 -10.60
CA LEU A 88 -14.61 -12.30 -11.38
C LEU A 88 -14.77 -12.12 -12.90
N LEU A 89 -16.00 -11.85 -13.36
CA LEU A 89 -16.32 -11.68 -14.77
C LEU A 89 -16.13 -10.25 -15.29
N LEU A 90 -16.17 -9.25 -14.40
CA LEU A 90 -16.09 -7.83 -14.74
C LEU A 90 -14.91 -7.46 -15.62
N PRO A 91 -13.67 -7.92 -15.36
CA PRO A 91 -12.54 -7.67 -16.25
C PRO A 91 -12.79 -8.07 -17.70
N SER A 92 -13.35 -9.26 -17.92
CA SER A 92 -13.60 -9.78 -19.27
C SER A 92 -14.75 -9.02 -19.94
N LEU A 93 -15.81 -8.71 -19.18
CA LEU A 93 -16.92 -7.88 -19.64
C LEU A 93 -16.45 -6.48 -20.05
N TRP A 94 -15.58 -5.87 -19.25
CA TRP A 94 -15.03 -4.55 -19.52
C TRP A 94 -14.17 -4.51 -20.78
N SER A 95 -13.34 -5.55 -20.98
CA SER A 95 -12.46 -5.61 -22.15
C SER A 95 -13.20 -5.95 -23.45
N HIS A 96 -14.21 -6.83 -23.41
CA HIS A 96 -14.80 -7.39 -24.63
C HIS A 96 -16.26 -6.96 -24.88
N ALA A 97 -17.06 -6.81 -23.83
CA ALA A 97 -18.51 -6.56 -23.93
C ALA A 97 -18.92 -5.11 -23.63
N ARG A 98 -17.95 -4.19 -23.43
CA ARG A 98 -18.25 -2.80 -23.03
C ARG A 98 -18.99 -2.01 -24.10
N THR A 99 -18.63 -2.18 -25.37
CA THR A 99 -19.18 -1.39 -26.49
C THR A 99 -20.10 -2.22 -27.39
N ASN A 100 -19.81 -3.50 -27.57
CA ASN A 100 -20.48 -4.38 -28.52
C ASN A 100 -21.11 -5.57 -27.81
N PHE A 101 -22.16 -6.13 -28.43
CA PHE A 101 -22.66 -7.45 -28.08
C PHE A 101 -21.64 -8.51 -28.50
N VAL A 102 -21.28 -9.39 -27.58
CA VAL A 102 -20.35 -10.50 -27.82
C VAL A 102 -20.93 -11.83 -27.35
N PRO A 103 -20.53 -12.96 -27.95
CA PRO A 103 -20.92 -14.28 -27.46
C PRO A 103 -20.47 -14.48 -26.00
N ILE A 104 -21.29 -15.19 -25.21
CA ILE A 104 -20.93 -15.49 -23.81
C ILE A 104 -19.61 -16.26 -23.68
N THR A 105 -19.29 -17.11 -24.66
CA THR A 105 -18.03 -17.86 -24.75
C THR A 105 -16.80 -16.97 -24.87
N THR A 106 -16.95 -15.72 -25.31
CA THR A 106 -15.87 -14.72 -25.27
C THR A 106 -15.58 -14.24 -23.85
N ILE A 107 -16.61 -14.20 -23.00
CA ILE A 107 -16.48 -13.78 -21.61
C ILE A 107 -15.99 -14.94 -20.73
N ILE A 108 -16.55 -16.13 -20.93
CA ILE A 108 -16.15 -17.38 -20.26
C ILE A 108 -14.93 -17.98 -20.98
N ASN A 109 -13.75 -17.43 -20.70
CA ASN A 109 -12.50 -17.97 -21.24
C ASN A 109 -12.17 -19.35 -20.64
N ASP A 110 -11.16 -20.04 -21.20
CA ASP A 110 -10.78 -21.38 -20.76
C ASP A 110 -10.28 -21.43 -19.30
N SER A 111 -9.79 -20.32 -18.75
CA SER A 111 -9.46 -20.26 -17.32
C SER A 111 -10.71 -20.29 -16.44
N PHE A 112 -11.80 -19.68 -16.88
CA PHE A 112 -13.06 -19.63 -16.12
C PHE A 112 -13.85 -20.95 -16.22
N LYS A 113 -13.68 -21.71 -17.30
CA LYS A 113 -14.27 -23.05 -17.43
C LYS A 113 -13.84 -24.01 -16.33
N GLN A 114 -12.73 -23.74 -15.63
CA GLN A 114 -12.30 -24.49 -14.44
C GLN A 114 -13.30 -24.42 -13.27
N PHE A 115 -14.20 -23.44 -13.24
CA PHE A 115 -15.28 -23.40 -12.26
C PHE A 115 -16.42 -24.38 -12.59
N GLU A 116 -16.48 -24.94 -13.81
CA GLU A 116 -17.51 -25.92 -14.23
C GLU A 116 -18.95 -25.45 -13.90
N LEU A 117 -19.21 -24.15 -14.08
CA LEU A 117 -20.53 -23.56 -13.90
C LEU A 117 -21.30 -23.59 -15.23
N ASP A 118 -22.60 -23.87 -15.14
CA ASP A 118 -23.48 -23.86 -16.31
C ASP A 118 -23.62 -22.44 -16.89
N ASP A 119 -23.59 -22.32 -18.23
CA ASP A 119 -23.73 -21.04 -18.93
C ASP A 119 -25.04 -20.32 -18.53
N ASP A 120 -26.15 -21.05 -18.40
CA ASP A 120 -27.44 -20.50 -17.98
C ASP A 120 -27.38 -19.86 -16.59
N PHE A 121 -26.62 -20.45 -15.66
CA PHE A 121 -26.42 -19.89 -14.32
C PHE A 121 -25.60 -18.60 -14.37
N ILE A 122 -24.59 -18.55 -15.25
CA ILE A 122 -23.77 -17.36 -15.44
C ILE A 122 -24.62 -16.24 -16.05
N ILE A 123 -25.41 -16.54 -17.08
CA ILE A 123 -26.36 -15.62 -17.72
C ILE A 123 -27.34 -15.05 -16.69
N GLU A 124 -27.91 -15.90 -15.84
CA GLU A 124 -28.81 -15.50 -14.75
C GLU A 124 -28.18 -14.41 -13.86
N LYS A 125 -26.90 -14.56 -13.48
CA LYS A 125 -26.21 -13.56 -12.65
C LYS A 125 -25.91 -12.26 -13.41
N LEU A 126 -25.58 -12.37 -14.70
CA LEU A 126 -25.23 -11.23 -15.53
C LEU A 126 -26.42 -10.33 -15.91
N HIS A 127 -27.67 -10.82 -15.84
CA HIS A 127 -28.87 -10.00 -16.12
C HIS A 127 -28.93 -8.68 -15.34
N SER A 128 -28.32 -8.64 -14.15
CA SER A 128 -28.32 -7.44 -13.30
C SER A 128 -27.41 -6.32 -13.81
N ILE A 129 -26.44 -6.61 -14.67
CA ILE A 129 -25.44 -5.65 -15.16
C ILE A 129 -25.24 -5.66 -16.68
N CYS A 130 -25.87 -6.59 -17.40
CA CYS A 130 -25.72 -6.76 -18.85
C CYS A 130 -27.08 -6.72 -19.56
N ASN A 131 -27.06 -6.22 -20.80
CA ASN A 131 -28.12 -6.45 -21.76
C ASN A 131 -27.85 -7.80 -22.44
N ILE A 132 -28.85 -8.69 -22.43
CA ILE A 132 -28.71 -10.08 -22.90
C ILE A 132 -29.71 -10.34 -24.03
N ASP A 133 -29.22 -10.82 -25.16
CA ASP A 133 -30.02 -11.37 -26.27
C ASP A 133 -30.04 -12.90 -26.12
N ASN A 134 -31.13 -13.43 -25.57
CA ASN A 134 -31.29 -14.86 -25.30
C ASN A 134 -31.36 -15.72 -26.57
N GLU A 135 -31.87 -15.16 -27.68
CA GLU A 135 -31.99 -15.90 -28.94
C GLU A 135 -30.61 -16.12 -29.57
N LYS A 136 -29.73 -15.13 -29.46
CA LYS A 136 -28.38 -15.18 -30.06
C LYS A 136 -27.27 -15.51 -29.05
N GLN A 137 -27.61 -15.65 -27.77
CA GLN A 137 -26.65 -15.87 -26.67
C GLN A 137 -25.55 -14.79 -26.64
N LEU A 138 -25.95 -13.54 -26.91
CA LEU A 138 -25.06 -12.39 -26.93
C LEU A 138 -25.26 -11.54 -25.68
N ILE A 139 -24.16 -11.02 -25.14
CA ILE A 139 -24.15 -10.15 -23.97
C ILE A 139 -23.40 -8.86 -24.25
N LYS A 140 -23.92 -7.76 -23.71
CA LYS A 140 -23.27 -6.46 -23.70
C LYS A 140 -23.35 -5.88 -22.29
N LEU A 141 -22.23 -5.40 -21.77
CA LEU A 141 -22.19 -4.72 -20.47
C LEU A 141 -23.04 -3.45 -20.53
N ASN A 142 -23.95 -3.30 -19.57
CA ASN A 142 -24.73 -2.09 -19.38
C ASN A 142 -24.09 -1.29 -18.24
N GLN A 143 -23.39 -0.21 -18.60
CA GLN A 143 -22.61 0.59 -17.64
C GLN A 143 -23.52 1.26 -16.60
N GLU A 144 -24.70 1.75 -16.98
CA GLU A 144 -25.66 2.35 -16.05
C GLU A 144 -26.12 1.31 -15.01
N ASN A 145 -26.49 0.11 -15.46
CA ASN A 145 -26.87 -0.98 -14.57
C ASN A 145 -25.70 -1.44 -13.68
N LEU A 146 -24.48 -1.44 -14.20
CA LEU A 146 -23.28 -1.73 -13.40
C LEU A 146 -23.10 -0.71 -12.27
N ILE A 147 -23.23 0.58 -12.56
CA ILE A 147 -23.12 1.64 -11.55
C ILE A 147 -24.22 1.48 -10.48
N VAL A 148 -25.47 1.23 -10.90
CA VAL A 148 -26.57 0.94 -9.96
C VAL A 148 -26.26 -0.29 -9.09
N TRP A 149 -25.73 -1.35 -9.70
CA TRP A 149 -25.36 -2.56 -8.99
C TRP A 149 -24.23 -2.32 -7.98
N LEU A 150 -23.20 -1.53 -8.34
CA LEU A 150 -22.11 -1.17 -7.45
C LEU A 150 -22.59 -0.29 -6.29
N HIS A 151 -23.47 0.68 -6.55
CA HIS A 151 -24.11 1.49 -5.51
C HIS A 151 -24.85 0.61 -4.48
N ASP A 152 -25.63 -0.38 -4.92
CA ASP A 152 -26.31 -1.33 -4.00
C ASP A 152 -25.30 -2.15 -3.17
N ARG A 153 -24.09 -2.45 -3.69
CA ARG A 153 -23.04 -3.13 -2.89
C ARG A 153 -22.45 -2.19 -1.84
N ILE A 154 -22.17 -0.95 -2.21
CA ILE A 154 -21.67 0.09 -1.30
C ILE A 154 -22.68 0.34 -0.19
N ASP A 155 -23.96 0.52 -0.52
CA ASP A 155 -25.04 0.72 0.46
C ASP A 155 -25.19 -0.44 1.44
N ARG A 156 -25.00 -1.68 0.97
CA ARG A 156 -25.03 -2.87 1.83
C ARG A 156 -23.82 -2.91 2.76
N LEU A 157 -22.63 -2.62 2.24
CA LEU A 157 -21.39 -2.59 3.03
C LEU A 157 -21.39 -1.46 4.06
N LYS A 158 -21.92 -0.29 3.70
CA LYS A 158 -22.06 0.89 4.58
C LYS A 158 -22.77 0.58 5.90
N LYS A 159 -23.64 -0.44 5.94
CA LYS A 159 -24.30 -0.91 7.18
C LYS A 159 -23.34 -1.58 8.17
N HIS A 160 -22.16 -1.97 7.72
CA HIS A 160 -21.14 -2.72 8.46
C HIS A 160 -19.83 -1.96 8.61
N VAL A 161 -19.70 -0.80 7.99
CA VAL A 161 -18.53 0.06 8.06
C VAL A 161 -18.90 1.47 8.51
N LYS A 162 -17.89 2.32 8.71
CA LYS A 162 -18.05 3.66 9.29
C LYS A 162 -18.81 4.63 8.37
N ASP A 163 -18.46 4.62 7.10
CA ASP A 163 -18.89 5.61 6.12
C ASP A 163 -18.93 4.99 4.72
N GLU A 164 -19.43 5.77 3.77
CA GLU A 164 -19.66 5.35 2.39
C GLU A 164 -18.36 5.24 1.59
N GLU A 165 -17.37 6.08 1.87
CA GLU A 165 -16.05 6.03 1.23
C GLU A 165 -15.32 4.74 1.59
N HIS A 166 -15.32 4.35 2.87
CA HIS A 166 -14.73 3.08 3.28
C HIS A 166 -15.48 1.87 2.71
N ALA A 167 -16.80 1.96 2.51
CA ALA A 167 -17.56 0.92 1.81
C ALA A 167 -17.16 0.84 0.33
N PHE A 168 -16.94 1.99 -0.30
CA PHE A 168 -16.47 2.09 -1.68
C PHE A 168 -15.06 1.52 -1.83
N ASP A 169 -14.13 1.85 -0.93
CA ASP A 169 -12.75 1.34 -0.94
C ASP A 169 -12.72 -0.20 -0.89
N LEU A 170 -13.55 -0.82 -0.04
CA LEU A 170 -13.71 -2.28 0.02
C LEU A 170 -14.20 -2.89 -1.29
N VAL A 171 -15.09 -2.21 -2.02
CA VAL A 171 -15.55 -2.67 -3.33
C VAL A 171 -14.46 -2.51 -4.37
N CYS A 172 -13.72 -1.40 -4.33
CA CYS A 172 -12.61 -1.10 -5.25
C CYS A 172 -11.52 -2.16 -5.22
N GLU A 173 -11.31 -2.88 -4.11
CA GLU A 173 -10.40 -4.04 -4.06
C GLU A 173 -10.68 -5.05 -5.19
N TYR A 174 -11.93 -5.18 -5.63
CA TYR A 174 -12.35 -6.14 -6.65
C TYR A 174 -12.56 -5.54 -8.04
N LEU A 175 -12.20 -4.28 -8.25
CA LEU A 175 -12.39 -3.57 -9.52
C LEU A 175 -11.04 -3.24 -10.16
N SER A 176 -10.95 -3.35 -11.49
CA SER A 176 -9.79 -2.79 -12.21
C SER A 176 -9.82 -1.27 -12.15
N ASP A 177 -8.64 -0.66 -12.23
CA ASP A 177 -8.49 0.80 -12.07
C ASP A 177 -9.38 1.60 -13.02
N ASP A 178 -9.53 1.17 -14.29
CA ASP A 178 -10.44 1.81 -15.26
C ASP A 178 -11.92 1.83 -14.79
N ILE A 179 -12.36 0.78 -14.09
CA ILE A 179 -13.73 0.69 -13.56
C ILE A 179 -13.85 1.58 -12.33
N VAL A 180 -12.83 1.58 -11.46
CA VAL A 180 -12.78 2.46 -10.29
C VAL A 180 -12.91 3.91 -10.72
N GLU A 181 -12.14 4.35 -11.71
CA GLU A 181 -12.19 5.72 -12.22
C GLU A 181 -13.59 6.10 -12.71
N GLN A 182 -14.21 5.23 -13.53
CA GLN A 182 -15.58 5.48 -13.99
C GLN A 182 -16.58 5.53 -12.82
N CYS A 183 -16.44 4.67 -11.81
CA CYS A 183 -17.32 4.69 -10.64
C CYS A 183 -17.12 5.94 -9.81
N GLN A 184 -15.89 6.42 -9.64
CA GLN A 184 -15.61 7.65 -8.89
C GLN A 184 -16.27 8.87 -9.56
N GLN A 185 -16.22 8.92 -10.90
CA GLN A 185 -16.85 10.00 -11.68
C GLN A 185 -18.38 9.99 -11.52
N GLU A 186 -19.02 8.82 -11.63
CA GLU A 186 -20.47 8.69 -11.61
C GLU A 186 -21.07 8.79 -10.20
N LEU A 187 -20.42 8.15 -9.22
CA LEU A 187 -20.91 8.11 -7.83
C LEU A 187 -20.54 9.36 -7.03
N LYS A 188 -19.63 10.20 -7.54
CA LYS A 188 -19.03 11.32 -6.80
C LYS A 188 -18.44 10.88 -5.45
N LEU A 189 -18.04 9.62 -5.38
CA LEU A 189 -17.31 9.03 -4.27
C LEU A 189 -15.85 9.03 -4.65
N HIS A 190 -15.02 9.62 -3.81
CA HIS A 190 -13.60 9.75 -4.07
C HIS A 190 -12.88 8.92 -3.01
N GLY A 191 -13.01 7.60 -3.13
CA GLY A 191 -12.38 6.66 -2.21
C GLY A 191 -10.91 7.00 -1.98
N ASN A 192 -10.50 7.02 -0.71
CA ASN A 192 -9.10 6.99 -0.33
C ASN A 192 -8.65 5.53 -0.49
N VAL A 193 -8.44 5.11 -1.74
CA VAL A 193 -7.98 3.75 -2.01
C VAL A 193 -6.58 3.61 -1.43
N HIS A 194 -6.48 3.28 -0.14
CA HIS A 194 -5.23 3.04 0.55
C HIS A 194 -4.68 1.72 0.00
N TYR A 195 -3.62 1.84 -0.79
CA TYR A 195 -3.11 0.80 -1.67
C TYR A 195 -2.45 -0.40 -0.95
N ASP A 196 -2.40 -0.42 0.39
CA ASP A 196 -1.34 -1.14 1.10
C ASP A 196 -1.77 -2.20 2.12
N ILE A 197 -3.06 -2.31 2.45
CA ILE A 197 -3.47 -3.18 3.54
C ILE A 197 -4.87 -3.76 3.25
N PRO A 198 -5.04 -5.11 3.19
CA PRO A 198 -6.37 -5.70 3.27
C PRO A 198 -7.06 -5.10 4.48
N ILE A 199 -8.16 -4.38 4.26
CA ILE A 199 -8.77 -3.45 5.21
C ILE A 199 -8.93 -4.03 6.63
N GLY A 200 -9.10 -5.37 6.76
CA GLY A 200 -9.10 -6.08 8.04
C GLY A 200 -7.90 -5.82 8.96
N THR A 201 -6.71 -5.54 8.44
CA THR A 201 -5.51 -5.28 9.26
C THR A 201 -5.53 -3.88 9.88
N HIS A 202 -6.17 -2.91 9.21
CA HIS A 202 -6.23 -1.52 9.67
C HIS A 202 -7.09 -1.37 10.94
N TYR A 203 -8.10 -2.23 11.11
CA TYR A 203 -9.05 -2.22 12.23
C TYR A 203 -8.56 -2.99 13.47
N LEU A 204 -7.75 -4.03 13.30
CA LEU A 204 -7.18 -4.79 14.41
C LEU A 204 -6.14 -3.99 15.21
N LEU A 205 -5.43 -3.08 14.56
CA LEU A 205 -4.43 -2.21 15.20
C LEU A 205 -5.06 -1.14 16.10
N LYS A 206 -6.20 -0.56 15.70
CA LYS A 206 -6.92 0.46 16.49
C LYS A 206 -7.45 -0.07 17.83
N LYS A 207 -7.76 -1.38 17.92
CA LYS A 207 -8.32 -1.99 19.15
C LYS A 207 -7.28 -2.28 20.24
N ARG A 208 -5.99 -2.41 19.88
CA ARG A 208 -4.90 -2.75 20.81
C ARG A 208 -4.42 -1.59 21.69
N GLY A 209 -4.78 -0.34 21.39
CA GLY A 209 -4.43 0.82 22.23
C GLY A 209 -5.09 0.87 23.62
N SER A 210 -5.87 -0.16 24.02
CA SER A 210 -6.69 -0.15 25.24
C SER A 210 -6.36 -1.21 26.29
N LEU A 211 -5.32 -2.04 26.12
CA LEU A 211 -4.96 -3.08 27.10
C LEU A 211 -3.50 -2.94 27.53
N GLN A 212 -3.30 -2.26 28.66
CA GLN A 212 -2.09 -2.34 29.48
C GLN A 212 -2.28 -3.39 30.59
N SER A 213 -1.36 -4.34 30.69
CA SER A 213 -0.94 -4.99 31.95
C SER A 213 0.37 -5.73 31.65
N LYS A 214 1.53 -5.32 32.20
CA LYS A 214 2.04 -5.72 33.53
C LYS A 214 1.88 -7.21 33.80
N ASP A 215 2.92 -7.98 33.48
CA ASP A 215 3.76 -8.69 34.47
C ASP A 215 4.90 -9.42 33.75
N GLU A 216 6.13 -9.24 34.25
CA GLU A 216 7.33 -9.95 33.79
C GLU A 216 7.35 -11.38 34.37
N ILE A 217 7.65 -12.37 33.54
CA ILE A 217 8.00 -13.73 33.98
C ILE A 217 9.45 -14.03 33.57
N LYS A 218 10.26 -14.42 34.56
CA LYS A 218 11.56 -15.09 34.37
C LYS A 218 11.34 -16.59 34.17
N PHE A 219 12.04 -17.23 33.23
CA PHE A 219 13.04 -18.32 33.47
C PHE A 219 13.46 -19.06 32.17
N SER A 220 14.79 -19.08 31.94
CA SER A 220 15.70 -20.23 31.64
C SER A 220 15.33 -21.36 30.65
N THR A 221 15.73 -21.15 29.39
CA THR A 221 16.59 -21.95 28.47
C THR A 221 16.74 -23.49 28.56
N ASN A 222 16.48 -24.17 27.41
CA ASN A 222 17.39 -25.04 26.60
C ASN A 222 16.56 -26.15 25.87
N ASP A 223 16.68 -26.47 24.58
CA ASP A 223 17.56 -26.05 23.48
C ASP A 223 16.95 -26.55 22.13
N ARG A 224 17.22 -25.85 21.01
CA ARG A 224 16.90 -26.14 19.58
C ARG A 224 15.60 -25.67 18.90
N ASP A 225 15.05 -24.56 19.35
CA ASP A 225 14.31 -23.63 18.48
C ASP A 225 14.99 -22.27 18.64
N LEU A 226 15.15 -21.49 17.55
CA LEU A 226 15.53 -20.08 17.67
C LEU A 226 14.36 -19.38 18.39
N SER A 227 14.44 -19.34 19.72
CA SER A 227 13.43 -18.75 20.59
C SER A 227 13.01 -17.36 20.09
N GLU A 228 11.79 -16.90 20.38
CA GLU A 228 11.40 -15.50 20.12
C GLU A 228 12.44 -14.52 20.67
N THR A 229 13.10 -14.88 21.77
CA THR A 229 14.28 -14.19 22.30
C THR A 229 15.48 -14.20 21.36
N THR A 230 15.77 -15.26 20.62
CA THR A 230 16.86 -15.30 19.64
C THR A 230 16.53 -14.54 18.35
N ILE A 231 15.28 -14.53 17.89
CA ILE A 231 14.84 -13.66 16.79
C ILE A 231 14.87 -12.20 17.26
N ALA A 232 14.36 -11.90 18.45
CA ALA A 232 14.45 -10.58 19.05
C ALA A 232 15.91 -10.16 19.25
N HIS A 233 16.80 -11.08 19.66
CA HIS A 233 18.23 -10.82 19.83
C HIS A 233 18.93 -10.67 18.47
N ALA A 234 18.56 -11.42 17.43
CA ALA A 234 19.08 -11.25 16.07
C ALA A 234 18.60 -9.91 15.48
N LYS A 235 17.33 -9.56 15.66
CA LYS A 235 16.78 -8.24 15.35
C LYS A 235 17.50 -7.14 16.13
N GLN A 236 17.77 -7.36 17.41
CA GLN A 236 18.50 -6.43 18.28
C GLN A 236 19.97 -6.32 17.88
N ILE A 237 20.63 -7.40 17.43
CA ILE A 237 22.00 -7.39 16.92
C ILE A 237 22.04 -6.69 15.56
N LEU A 238 21.12 -6.99 14.65
CA LEU A 238 21.01 -6.29 13.37
C LEU A 238 20.69 -4.81 13.59
N TYR A 239 19.82 -4.50 14.55
CA TYR A 239 19.57 -3.14 15.00
C TYR A 239 20.83 -2.50 15.57
N GLU A 240 21.48 -3.09 16.57
CA GLU A 240 22.69 -2.53 17.18
C GLU A 240 23.85 -2.43 16.19
N HIS A 241 23.93 -3.32 15.20
CA HIS A 241 25.00 -3.33 14.21
C HIS A 241 24.73 -2.36 13.05
N PHE A 242 23.50 -2.26 12.55
CA PHE A 242 23.18 -1.37 11.41
C PHE A 242 22.62 -0.01 11.85
N PHE A 243 21.82 0.04 12.91
CA PHE A 243 21.25 1.26 13.47
C PHE A 243 22.24 2.07 14.31
N ASN A 244 23.10 1.46 15.15
CA ASN A 244 24.15 2.26 15.82
C ASN A 244 25.22 2.75 14.83
N VAL A 245 25.48 2.00 13.75
CA VAL A 245 26.36 2.47 12.68
C VAL A 245 25.75 3.66 11.95
N SER A 246 24.43 3.68 11.71
CA SER A 246 23.74 4.84 11.12
C SER A 246 23.48 6.01 12.10
N GLN A 247 23.48 5.76 13.42
CA GLN A 247 23.47 6.79 14.47
C GLN A 247 24.85 7.36 14.80
N SER A 248 25.95 6.75 14.35
CA SER A 248 27.31 7.18 14.73
C SER A 248 27.68 8.60 14.30
N SER A 249 26.87 9.24 13.44
CA SER A 249 26.59 10.67 13.48
C SER A 249 25.36 10.94 12.62
N MET A 250 24.33 11.63 13.14
CA MET A 250 23.43 12.31 12.23
C MET A 250 24.30 13.23 11.36
N PRO A 251 24.19 13.17 10.03
CA PRO A 251 24.96 14.09 9.22
C PRO A 251 24.64 15.52 9.64
N HIS A 252 25.69 16.30 9.83
CA HIS A 252 25.60 17.63 10.45
C HIS A 252 24.61 18.55 9.72
N GLU A 253 24.37 18.31 8.43
CA GLU A 253 23.62 19.21 7.55
C GLU A 253 22.10 18.99 7.61
N PHE A 254 21.56 17.76 7.58
CA PHE A 254 20.11 17.57 7.74
C PHE A 254 19.58 17.98 9.12
N HIS A 255 20.43 17.92 10.16
CA HIS A 255 20.10 18.43 11.48
C HIS A 255 19.74 19.94 11.46
N GLN A 256 20.28 20.70 10.50
CA GLN A 256 19.89 22.10 10.32
C GLN A 256 18.44 22.22 9.84
N ILE A 257 18.04 21.40 8.87
CA ILE A 257 16.66 21.33 8.38
C ILE A 257 15.74 20.89 9.51
N GLN A 258 16.10 19.81 10.21
CA GLN A 258 15.31 19.27 11.30
C GLN A 258 15.04 20.29 12.42
N ASN A 259 16.05 21.06 12.82
CA ASN A 259 15.92 22.01 13.93
C ASN A 259 15.31 23.36 13.56
N LYS A 260 15.51 23.80 12.32
CA LYS A 260 15.07 25.11 11.85
C LYS A 260 13.73 25.05 11.11
N SER A 261 13.24 23.86 10.76
CA SER A 261 11.93 23.67 10.17
C SER A 261 10.82 24.20 11.08
N ASP A 262 9.81 24.82 10.45
CA ASP A 262 8.60 25.30 11.13
C ASP A 262 7.60 24.17 11.41
N CYS A 263 7.90 22.94 10.98
CA CYS A 263 7.07 21.77 11.27
C CYS A 263 7.19 21.36 12.74
N ILE A 264 6.05 21.24 13.42
CA ILE A 264 5.97 20.90 14.84
C ILE A 264 6.52 19.49 15.17
N PHE A 265 6.59 18.60 14.17
CA PHE A 265 7.09 17.24 14.31
C PHE A 265 8.59 17.11 14.04
N ALA A 266 9.17 18.00 13.23
CA ALA A 266 10.53 17.85 12.70
C ALA A 266 11.57 17.64 13.81
N LYS A 267 11.56 18.48 14.84
CA LYS A 267 12.54 18.44 15.96
C LYS A 267 12.58 17.14 16.75
N ARG A 268 11.50 16.35 16.73
CA ARG A 268 11.38 15.08 17.46
C ARG A 268 11.46 13.87 16.54
N ALA A 269 11.46 14.09 15.22
CA ALA A 269 11.43 13.03 14.25
C ALA A 269 12.70 12.18 14.34
N ARG A 270 12.52 10.86 14.23
CA ARG A 270 13.61 9.89 14.28
C ARG A 270 13.83 9.30 12.90
N PHE A 271 15.02 9.51 12.35
CA PHE A 271 15.36 9.05 11.01
C PHE A 271 16.38 7.92 11.03
N TRP A 272 16.30 7.06 10.03
CA TRP A 272 17.39 6.16 9.67
C TRP A 272 18.17 6.80 8.54
N ASN A 273 19.46 7.07 8.76
CA ASN A 273 20.31 7.66 7.74
C ASN A 273 20.87 6.58 6.84
N ALA A 274 20.79 6.81 5.55
CA ALA A 274 21.41 5.95 4.56
C ALA A 274 22.94 6.03 4.63
N HIS A 275 23.62 5.09 3.97
CA HIS A 275 25.07 5.17 3.81
C HIS A 275 25.51 6.44 3.09
N HIS A 276 26.69 6.96 3.44
CA HIS A 276 27.26 8.15 2.82
C HIS A 276 27.35 8.00 1.29
N TRP A 277 26.85 9.01 0.59
CA TRP A 277 26.91 9.09 -0.86
C TRP A 277 28.34 9.26 -1.36
N LEU A 278 28.80 8.40 -2.26
CA LEU A 278 30.16 8.47 -2.79
C LEU A 278 30.13 9.20 -4.14
N GLU A 279 30.94 10.26 -4.26
CA GLU A 279 31.01 11.09 -5.48
C GLU A 279 31.76 10.44 -6.64
N ASN A 280 32.60 9.45 -6.34
CA ASN A 280 33.49 8.78 -7.28
C ASN A 280 32.93 7.45 -7.82
N VAL A 281 31.67 7.14 -7.55
CA VAL A 281 30.97 5.94 -8.03
C VAL A 281 29.67 6.30 -8.73
N SER A 282 29.07 5.35 -9.44
CA SER A 282 27.82 5.59 -10.16
C SER A 282 26.63 5.79 -9.22
N ILE A 283 25.52 6.33 -9.75
CA ILE A 283 24.25 6.39 -9.01
C ILE A 283 23.79 4.98 -8.63
N GLU A 284 23.89 4.03 -9.57
CA GLU A 284 23.54 2.63 -9.36
C GLU A 284 24.36 1.98 -8.23
N GLU A 285 25.68 2.19 -8.21
CA GLU A 285 26.56 1.65 -7.15
C GLU A 285 26.26 2.30 -5.79
N ASN A 286 25.90 3.59 -5.76
CA ASN A 286 25.35 4.18 -4.55
C ASN A 286 24.04 3.49 -4.14
N CYS A 287 23.10 3.27 -5.06
CA CYS A 287 21.85 2.58 -4.78
C CYS A 287 22.04 1.14 -4.27
N GLU A 288 22.97 0.37 -4.82
CA GLU A 288 23.34 -0.96 -4.32
C GLU A 288 23.80 -0.91 -2.85
N ARG A 289 24.59 0.12 -2.49
CA ARG A 289 25.03 0.33 -1.10
C ARG A 289 23.87 0.76 -0.19
N LEU A 290 22.91 1.51 -0.70
CA LEU A 290 21.74 1.99 0.04
C LEU A 290 20.74 0.85 0.32
N LEU A 291 20.54 -0.04 -0.65
CA LEU A 291 19.47 -1.04 -0.69
C LEU A 291 19.38 -1.93 0.57
N PRO A 292 20.47 -2.53 1.09
CA PRO A 292 20.38 -3.36 2.30
C PRO A 292 19.81 -2.60 3.49
N SER A 293 20.25 -1.35 3.71
CA SER A 293 19.75 -0.54 4.82
C SER A 293 18.32 -0.04 4.60
N PHE A 294 17.90 0.19 3.35
CA PHE A 294 16.51 0.53 3.03
C PHE A 294 15.55 -0.66 3.26
N ILE A 295 15.97 -1.88 2.91
CA ILE A 295 15.22 -3.12 3.21
C ILE A 295 15.06 -3.29 4.73
N LEU A 296 16.15 -3.14 5.48
CA LEU A 296 16.11 -3.23 6.94
C LEU A 296 15.19 -2.17 7.53
N PHE A 297 15.27 -0.93 7.03
CA PHE A 297 14.36 0.13 7.44
C PHE A 297 12.89 -0.28 7.26
N CYS A 298 12.51 -0.81 6.08
CA CYS A 298 11.13 -1.26 5.83
C CYS A 298 10.70 -2.39 6.77
N ALA A 299 11.59 -3.35 7.01
CA ALA A 299 11.35 -4.47 7.92
C ALA A 299 11.14 -4.03 9.38
N PHE A 300 11.80 -2.96 9.82
CA PHE A 300 11.82 -2.53 11.22
C PHE A 300 10.97 -1.30 11.53
N VAL A 301 10.57 -0.49 10.56
CA VAL A 301 9.96 0.82 10.83
C VAL A 301 8.69 0.77 11.69
N LYS A 302 7.98 -0.37 11.67
CA LYS A 302 6.82 -0.63 12.54
C LYS A 302 7.23 -0.88 14.00
N ASP A 303 8.32 -1.60 14.21
CA ASP A 303 8.80 -2.05 15.53
C ASP A 303 9.52 -0.91 16.28
N ILE A 304 10.35 -0.11 15.59
CA ILE A 304 11.24 0.86 16.24
C ILE A 304 10.78 2.32 16.15
N SER A 305 9.57 2.56 15.66
CA SER A 305 8.92 3.89 15.62
C SER A 305 9.80 4.98 14.97
N LEU A 306 10.30 4.71 13.76
CA LEU A 306 11.05 5.68 12.95
C LEU A 306 10.14 6.46 12.00
N ASP A 307 10.39 7.76 11.87
CA ASP A 307 9.58 8.68 11.08
C ASP A 307 10.02 8.82 9.63
N GLY A 308 11.22 8.32 9.29
CA GLY A 308 11.64 8.23 7.91
C GLY A 308 13.04 7.68 7.69
N TYR A 309 13.38 7.50 6.42
CA TYR A 309 14.69 7.12 5.92
C TYR A 309 15.26 8.26 5.08
N LEU A 310 16.48 8.70 5.41
CA LEU A 310 17.11 9.88 4.83
C LEU A 310 18.27 9.49 3.93
N ILE A 311 18.24 9.95 2.68
CA ILE A 311 19.38 9.91 1.75
C ILE A 311 19.91 11.33 1.58
N GLU A 312 21.20 11.52 1.77
CA GLU A 312 21.90 12.77 1.47
C GLU A 312 22.82 12.57 0.28
N ILE A 313 22.71 13.43 -0.72
CA ILE A 313 23.48 13.39 -1.96
C ILE A 313 24.33 14.65 -2.01
N THR A 314 25.65 14.53 -2.20
CA THR A 314 26.51 15.71 -2.33
C THR A 314 25.99 16.60 -3.46
N HIS A 315 25.85 17.90 -3.17
CA HIS A 315 25.57 18.90 -4.17
C HIS A 315 26.79 19.11 -5.06
N ASN A 316 26.70 18.64 -6.30
CA ASN A 316 27.78 18.67 -7.28
C ASN A 316 27.19 18.77 -8.71
N HIS A 317 27.98 18.46 -9.73
CA HIS A 317 27.55 18.53 -11.13
C HIS A 317 26.34 17.62 -11.47
N LEU A 318 26.09 16.54 -10.72
CA LEU A 318 24.92 15.66 -10.90
C LEU A 318 23.64 16.23 -10.31
N THR A 319 23.75 17.26 -9.48
CA THR A 319 22.62 17.90 -8.80
C THR A 319 22.70 19.42 -8.94
N ALA A 320 23.35 19.91 -10.00
CA ALA A 320 23.68 21.31 -10.22
C ALA A 320 22.44 22.19 -10.42
N THR A 321 21.38 21.61 -10.97
CA THR A 321 20.05 22.22 -11.10
C THR A 321 19.00 21.35 -10.39
N LEU A 322 17.78 21.90 -10.28
CA LEU A 322 16.65 21.14 -9.74
C LEU A 322 16.26 19.99 -10.67
N GLU A 323 16.39 20.20 -11.98
CA GLU A 323 16.16 19.23 -13.04
C GLU A 323 17.19 18.08 -12.97
N ASP A 324 18.49 18.41 -12.81
CA ASP A 324 19.55 17.40 -12.63
C ASP A 324 19.27 16.54 -11.39
N PHE A 325 18.91 17.19 -10.28
CA PHE A 325 18.50 16.47 -9.06
C PHE A 325 17.26 15.60 -9.29
N GLY A 326 16.29 16.06 -10.08
CA GLY A 326 15.13 15.27 -10.50
C GLY A 326 15.51 14.00 -11.24
N GLN A 327 16.51 14.05 -12.12
CA GLN A 327 17.01 12.87 -12.84
C GLN A 327 17.72 11.89 -11.92
N VAL A 328 18.50 12.37 -10.95
CA VAL A 328 19.12 11.52 -9.91
C VAL A 328 18.04 10.86 -9.04
N PHE A 329 17.05 11.65 -8.60
CA PHE A 329 15.92 11.18 -7.80
C PHE A 329 15.13 10.08 -8.52
N LYS A 330 14.80 10.28 -9.79
CA LYS A 330 14.12 9.28 -10.64
C LYS A 330 14.90 7.97 -10.71
N GLN A 331 16.22 8.04 -10.91
CA GLN A 331 17.07 6.86 -10.98
C GLN A 331 17.10 6.08 -9.66
N ILE A 332 17.15 6.78 -8.52
CA ILE A 332 17.09 6.16 -7.19
C ILE A 332 15.75 5.44 -7.00
N LEU A 333 14.62 6.11 -7.26
CA LEU A 333 13.31 5.49 -7.11
C LEU A 333 13.14 4.29 -8.03
N ARG A 334 13.59 4.39 -9.28
CA ARG A 334 13.51 3.29 -10.23
C ARG A 334 14.34 2.10 -9.78
N PHE A 335 15.59 2.33 -9.35
CA PHE A 335 16.44 1.27 -8.82
C PHE A 335 15.78 0.56 -7.64
N LEU A 336 15.29 1.32 -6.65
CA LEU A 336 14.61 0.74 -5.49
C LEU A 336 13.37 -0.06 -5.91
N SER A 337 12.53 0.49 -6.79
CA SER A 337 11.36 -0.21 -7.34
C SER A 337 11.73 -1.51 -8.07
N ASP A 338 12.82 -1.52 -8.84
CA ASP A 338 13.29 -2.71 -9.56
C ASP A 338 13.83 -3.79 -8.60
N HIS A 339 14.30 -3.39 -7.42
CA HIS A 339 14.82 -4.27 -6.36
C HIS A 339 13.82 -4.53 -5.23
N ASP A 340 12.55 -4.19 -5.43
CA ASP A 340 11.50 -4.42 -4.45
C ASP A 340 11.35 -5.93 -4.14
N PRO A 341 11.53 -6.36 -2.88
CA PRO A 341 11.43 -7.78 -2.48
C PRO A 341 10.11 -8.44 -2.85
N VAL A 342 9.00 -7.67 -2.86
CA VAL A 342 7.67 -8.17 -3.21
C VAL A 342 7.34 -8.02 -4.69
N LYS A 343 8.28 -7.51 -5.49
CA LYS A 343 8.20 -7.38 -6.95
C LYS A 343 6.99 -6.55 -7.42
N ARG A 344 6.64 -5.50 -6.68
CA ARG A 344 5.58 -4.56 -7.08
C ARG A 344 6.01 -3.76 -8.30
N HIS A 345 7.28 -3.36 -8.32
CA HIS A 345 7.88 -2.55 -9.39
C HIS A 345 7.06 -1.29 -9.70
N CYS A 346 6.73 -0.50 -8.67
CA CYS A 346 5.82 0.65 -8.78
C CYS A 346 6.26 1.74 -9.78
N MET A 347 7.53 1.78 -10.17
CA MET A 347 8.06 2.67 -11.21
C MET A 347 7.98 2.07 -12.63
N ASN A 348 7.67 0.78 -12.77
CA ASN A 348 7.54 0.09 -14.08
C ASN A 348 6.12 0.23 -14.64
N VAL A 349 5.66 1.47 -14.70
CA VAL A 349 4.41 1.90 -15.34
C VAL A 349 4.74 2.94 -16.41
N THR A 350 3.77 3.36 -17.21
CA THR A 350 4.00 4.47 -18.13
C THR A 350 4.36 5.74 -17.34
N PRO A 351 5.33 6.58 -17.77
CA PRO A 351 5.67 7.81 -17.04
C PRO A 351 4.46 8.70 -16.77
N SER A 352 3.50 8.76 -17.71
CA SER A 352 2.23 9.47 -17.52
C SER A 352 1.42 8.99 -16.31
N ARG A 353 1.51 7.71 -15.94
CA ARG A 353 0.80 7.15 -14.78
C ARG A 353 1.39 7.62 -13.45
N ILE A 354 2.71 7.89 -13.40
CA ILE A 354 3.39 8.38 -12.19
C ILE A 354 2.90 9.80 -11.85
N GLY A 355 2.69 10.63 -12.87
CA GLY A 355 2.12 11.98 -12.74
C GLY A 355 0.59 12.02 -12.55
N GLN A 356 -0.07 10.89 -12.28
CA GLN A 356 -1.53 10.83 -12.10
C GLN A 356 -1.92 10.51 -10.66
N THR A 357 -3.15 10.88 -10.29
CA THR A 357 -3.73 10.51 -8.99
C THR A 357 -3.73 8.99 -8.81
N GLY A 358 -3.51 8.55 -7.57
CA GLY A 358 -3.51 7.12 -7.24
C GLY A 358 -2.26 6.34 -7.63
N TRP A 359 -1.19 7.01 -8.05
CA TRP A 359 0.14 6.42 -8.03
C TRP A 359 0.84 6.81 -6.72
N VAL A 360 1.54 5.84 -6.12
CA VAL A 360 2.33 6.02 -4.90
C VAL A 360 3.65 5.26 -5.04
N PHE A 361 4.71 5.75 -4.39
CA PHE A 361 5.93 4.99 -4.28
C PHE A 361 5.79 3.94 -3.16
N GLU A 362 5.93 2.68 -3.53
CA GLU A 362 5.81 1.52 -2.64
C GLU A 362 7.08 0.67 -2.75
N PHE A 363 7.57 0.19 -1.60
CA PHE A 363 8.66 -0.77 -1.50
C PHE A 363 8.42 -1.70 -0.31
N ASP A 364 8.51 -3.01 -0.51
CA ASP A 364 8.24 -4.04 0.51
C ASP A 364 6.89 -3.85 1.24
N ARG A 365 5.84 -3.49 0.48
CA ARG A 365 4.49 -3.18 0.98
C ARG A 365 4.43 -2.01 1.97
N VAL A 366 5.40 -1.11 1.89
CA VAL A 366 5.42 0.15 2.61
C VAL A 366 5.28 1.27 1.59
N THR A 367 4.24 2.09 1.74
CA THR A 367 4.09 3.34 0.99
C THR A 367 4.77 4.50 1.69
N PHE A 368 5.25 5.40 0.84
CA PHE A 368 6.07 6.51 1.25
C PHE A 368 5.50 7.84 0.77
N PHE A 369 5.35 8.75 1.72
CA PHE A 369 5.38 10.17 1.43
C PHE A 369 6.84 10.61 1.31
N ILE A 370 7.25 11.00 0.12
CA ILE A 370 8.63 11.37 -0.16
C ILE A 370 8.73 12.88 -0.23
N THR A 371 9.69 13.45 0.51
CA THR A 371 9.96 14.88 0.51
C THR A 371 11.41 15.14 0.21
N THR A 372 11.68 16.22 -0.52
CA THR A 372 13.04 16.63 -0.85
C THR A 372 13.36 18.01 -0.30
N PHE A 373 14.63 18.22 0.06
CA PHE A 373 15.17 19.51 0.48
C PHE A 373 16.50 19.72 -0.24
N THR A 374 16.65 20.85 -0.93
CA THR A 374 17.84 21.09 -1.77
C THR A 374 18.32 22.53 -1.62
N PRO A 375 19.60 22.82 -1.97
CA PRO A 375 20.14 24.18 -1.98
C PRO A 375 19.44 25.10 -3.00
N HIS A 376 18.70 24.53 -3.95
CA HIS A 376 18.03 25.27 -5.03
C HIS A 376 16.82 26.05 -4.56
N TYR A 377 16.17 25.59 -3.49
CA TYR A 377 14.98 26.25 -2.97
C TYR A 377 15.34 27.53 -2.21
N PRO A 378 14.69 28.67 -2.52
CA PRO A 378 14.95 29.93 -1.81
C PRO A 378 14.45 29.86 -0.36
N GLU A 379 14.89 30.80 0.48
CA GLU A 379 14.53 30.81 1.92
C GLU A 379 13.03 30.97 2.20
N THR A 380 12.30 31.50 1.22
CA THR A 380 10.84 31.70 1.21
C THR A 380 10.07 30.45 0.76
N HIS A 381 10.75 29.37 0.40
CA HIS A 381 10.12 28.16 -0.07
C HIS A 381 9.98 27.14 1.07
N PRO A 382 8.85 26.40 1.18
CA PRO A 382 8.65 25.41 2.23
C PRO A 382 9.65 24.24 2.20
N ARG A 383 10.36 24.03 1.08
CA ARG A 383 11.43 23.02 0.92
C ARG A 383 12.84 23.59 1.16
N TYR A 384 12.97 24.81 1.67
CA TYR A 384 14.27 25.42 1.96
C TYR A 384 15.13 24.52 2.84
N ALA A 385 16.38 24.28 2.43
CA ALA A 385 17.31 23.42 3.14
C ALA A 385 18.01 24.09 4.35
N HIS A 386 17.54 25.27 4.79
CA HIS A 386 17.94 25.92 6.05
C HIS A 386 19.46 26.13 6.24
N GLY A 387 20.19 26.30 5.15
CA GLY A 387 21.64 26.50 5.14
C GLY A 387 22.46 25.27 4.73
N SER A 388 21.83 24.10 4.54
CA SER A 388 22.49 22.94 3.93
C SER A 388 22.74 23.21 2.45
N LYS A 389 23.93 23.71 2.13
CA LYS A 389 24.35 24.06 0.76
C LYS A 389 25.08 22.94 0.03
N ASN A 390 25.62 21.99 0.77
CA ASN A 390 26.50 20.96 0.23
C ASN A 390 25.77 19.67 -0.11
N TYR A 391 24.47 19.57 0.17
CA TYR A 391 23.70 18.34 0.01
C TYR A 391 22.28 18.61 -0.48
N CYS A 392 21.81 17.71 -1.34
CA CYS A 392 20.40 17.50 -1.63
C CYS A 392 19.89 16.31 -0.81
N HIS A 393 18.71 16.42 -0.24
CA HIS A 393 18.14 15.46 0.70
C HIS A 393 16.88 14.83 0.14
N ILE A 394 16.76 13.51 0.30
CA ILE A 394 15.55 12.75 0.01
C ILE A 394 15.11 12.07 1.30
N LEU A 395 13.91 12.40 1.76
CA LEU A 395 13.33 11.83 2.97
C LEU A 395 12.12 10.96 2.60
N PHE A 396 12.27 9.65 2.81
CA PHE A 396 11.20 8.66 2.67
C PHE A 396 10.46 8.54 4.00
N GLN A 397 9.23 9.03 4.08
CA GLN A 397 8.40 8.96 5.29
C GLN A 397 7.31 7.91 5.08
N PRO A 398 7.34 6.78 5.80
CA PRO A 398 6.32 5.75 5.63
C PRO A 398 4.98 6.27 6.15
N GLU A 399 3.87 5.96 5.49
CA GLU A 399 2.56 6.50 5.88
C GLU A 399 2.16 6.14 7.32
N LEU A 400 2.59 4.96 7.79
CA LEU A 400 2.41 4.53 9.18
C LEU A 400 3.01 5.52 10.20
N SER A 401 4.03 6.30 9.83
CA SER A 401 4.57 7.35 10.69
C SER A 401 3.55 8.45 10.97
N PHE A 402 2.75 8.86 9.98
CA PHE A 402 1.73 9.88 10.16
C PHE A 402 0.61 9.41 11.09
N LEU A 403 0.25 8.13 11.01
CA LEU A 403 -0.72 7.52 11.93
C LEU A 403 -0.27 7.58 13.39
N ARG A 404 1.03 7.53 13.68
CA ARG A 404 1.56 7.67 15.04
C ARG A 404 1.51 9.10 15.57
N HIS A 405 1.54 10.08 14.67
CA HIS A 405 1.51 11.51 15.01
C HIS A 405 0.08 12.09 15.05
N ASP A 406 -0.95 11.24 14.91
CA ASP A 406 -2.37 11.62 14.91
C ASP A 406 -2.64 12.83 13.99
N LEU A 407 -2.02 12.77 12.80
CA LEU A 407 -2.26 13.78 11.77
C LEU A 407 -3.71 13.64 11.27
N PRO A 408 -4.49 14.73 11.23
CA PRO A 408 -5.83 14.72 10.66
C PRO A 408 -5.77 14.42 9.15
N ASP A 409 -6.88 14.02 8.56
CA ASP A 409 -7.02 13.81 7.10
C ASP A 409 -6.70 15.08 6.32
N ASP A 410 -6.15 14.96 5.10
CA ASP A 410 -5.79 16.14 4.30
C ASP A 410 -7.01 17.02 4.00
N THR A 411 -6.78 18.32 3.86
CA THR A 411 -7.86 19.30 3.63
C THR A 411 -7.36 20.53 2.89
N PRO A 412 -8.14 21.09 1.94
CA PRO A 412 -7.81 22.36 1.30
C PRO A 412 -8.04 23.55 2.23
N GLU A 413 -8.76 23.34 3.35
CA GLU A 413 -9.10 24.40 4.29
C GLU A 413 -8.02 24.55 5.37
N THR A 414 -7.88 25.77 5.91
CA THR A 414 -6.97 26.05 7.03
C THR A 414 -7.59 27.09 7.93
N ASN A 415 -7.69 26.80 9.23
CA ASN A 415 -8.10 27.82 10.19
C ASN A 415 -6.92 28.72 10.53
N TRP A 416 -6.73 29.76 9.71
CA TRP A 416 -5.62 30.70 9.84
C TRP A 416 -5.64 31.55 11.10
N LYS A 417 -6.81 31.77 11.71
CA LYS A 417 -6.98 32.65 12.88
C LYS A 417 -6.84 31.89 14.19
N GLU A 418 -7.45 30.70 14.25
CA GLU A 418 -7.49 29.85 15.45
C GLU A 418 -7.05 28.43 15.07
N PRO A 419 -5.75 28.17 14.86
CA PRO A 419 -5.28 26.90 14.35
C PRO A 419 -5.52 25.77 15.37
N VAL A 420 -6.49 24.91 15.08
CA VAL A 420 -6.90 23.81 15.98
C VAL A 420 -6.04 22.57 15.72
N THR A 421 -5.96 22.17 14.45
CA THR A 421 -5.31 20.93 14.06
C THR A 421 -3.78 21.07 13.98
N SER A 422 -3.07 19.94 14.01
CA SER A 422 -1.62 19.92 13.76
C SER A 422 -1.28 20.51 12.38
N ARG A 423 -2.10 20.23 11.35
CA ARG A 423 -1.96 20.81 10.01
C ARG A 423 -2.14 22.32 10.00
N ASP A 424 -3.17 22.86 10.66
CA ASP A 424 -3.38 24.32 10.76
C ASP A 424 -2.16 25.00 11.39
N LYS A 425 -1.68 24.43 12.50
CA LYS A 425 -0.53 24.94 13.24
C LYS A 425 0.73 24.96 12.38
N ILE A 426 0.96 23.90 11.60
CA ILE A 426 2.08 23.85 10.64
C ILE A 426 1.92 24.91 9.56
N ARG A 427 0.77 24.98 8.87
CA ARG A 427 0.54 25.95 7.79
C ARG A 427 0.68 27.39 8.27
N VAL A 428 0.12 27.73 9.43
CA VAL A 428 0.27 29.04 10.07
C VAL A 428 1.74 29.34 10.42
N ALA A 429 2.47 28.36 10.96
CA ALA A 429 3.88 28.54 11.30
C ALA A 429 4.74 28.83 10.06
N PHE A 430 4.56 28.06 8.99
CA PHE A 430 5.26 28.27 7.72
C PHE A 430 4.90 29.63 7.09
N ARG A 431 3.61 30.01 7.07
CA ARG A 431 3.18 31.33 6.59
C ARG A 431 3.82 32.47 7.40
N LYS A 432 3.86 32.37 8.72
CA LYS A 432 4.45 33.39 9.61
C LYS A 432 5.94 33.64 9.31
N HIS A 433 6.66 32.62 8.84
CA HIS A 433 8.07 32.73 8.46
C HIS A 433 8.28 32.97 6.96
N GLY A 434 7.22 33.30 6.21
CA GLY A 434 7.31 33.59 4.78
C GLY A 434 7.59 32.37 3.90
N ARG A 435 7.28 31.16 4.39
CA ARG A 435 7.49 29.86 3.73
C ARG A 435 6.19 29.12 3.47
N GLU A 436 5.12 29.86 3.18
CA GLU A 436 3.78 29.31 3.05
C GLU A 436 3.73 28.13 2.06
N TYR A 437 3.06 27.05 2.45
CA TYR A 437 2.72 25.98 1.52
C TYR A 437 1.63 26.48 0.57
N PRO A 438 1.79 26.38 -0.75
CA PRO A 438 0.65 26.48 -1.63
C PRO A 438 -0.32 25.32 -1.35
N ILE A 439 -1.58 25.68 -1.10
CA ILE A 439 -2.66 24.77 -0.73
C ILE A 439 -3.53 24.56 -1.97
N ARG A 440 -3.65 23.30 -2.41
CA ARG A 440 -4.51 22.94 -3.53
C ARG A 440 -5.99 23.08 -3.11
N PRO A 441 -6.89 23.42 -4.04
CA PRO A 441 -8.33 23.47 -3.76
C PRO A 441 -8.95 22.08 -3.53
N THR A 442 -8.18 21.02 -3.78
CA THR A 442 -8.57 19.61 -3.66
C THR A 442 -7.46 18.82 -2.96
N ILE A 443 -7.85 17.76 -2.25
CA ILE A 443 -6.95 16.76 -1.67
C ILE A 443 -6.58 15.65 -2.67
N TYR A 444 -7.24 15.63 -3.82
CA TYR A 444 -7.02 14.66 -4.88
C TYR A 444 -5.99 15.24 -5.85
N TYR A 445 -4.72 14.92 -5.60
CA TYR A 445 -3.60 15.34 -6.45
C TYR A 445 -2.57 14.22 -6.57
N PRO A 446 -1.81 14.16 -7.69
CA PRO A 446 -0.76 13.17 -7.85
C PRO A 446 0.35 13.38 -6.81
N PRO A 447 0.68 12.38 -5.97
CA PRO A 447 1.74 12.51 -4.96
C PRO A 447 3.11 12.86 -5.57
N ALA A 448 3.37 12.42 -6.80
CA ALA A 448 4.61 12.72 -7.53
C ALA A 448 4.87 14.24 -7.65
N HIS A 449 3.82 15.07 -7.73
CA HIS A 449 3.95 16.52 -7.87
C HIS A 449 4.56 17.20 -6.63
N ASP A 450 4.48 16.54 -5.46
CA ASP A 450 4.98 17.11 -4.20
C ASP A 450 6.33 16.53 -3.77
N MET A 451 6.82 15.48 -4.45
CA MET A 451 8.13 14.86 -4.18
C MET A 451 9.28 15.82 -4.53
N ILE A 452 9.20 16.47 -5.69
CA ILE A 452 10.04 17.60 -6.09
C ILE A 452 9.11 18.73 -6.53
N ARG A 453 9.17 19.86 -5.82
CA ARG A 453 8.34 21.03 -6.11
C ARG A 453 9.07 21.99 -7.05
N PRO A 454 8.35 22.79 -7.86
CA PRO A 454 8.94 23.91 -8.59
C PRO A 454 9.62 24.91 -7.66
N LEU A 455 10.47 25.78 -8.21
CA LEU A 455 11.03 26.91 -7.48
C LEU A 455 9.99 28.01 -7.21
N SER A 456 8.97 28.08 -8.06
CA SER A 456 7.80 28.91 -7.83
C SER A 456 6.87 28.28 -6.79
N ASN A 457 6.01 29.07 -6.15
CA ASN A 457 4.91 28.54 -5.33
C ASN A 457 3.61 28.38 -6.15
N ASP A 458 3.70 28.41 -7.49
CA ASP A 458 2.55 28.19 -8.36
C ASP A 458 2.24 26.69 -8.43
N LEU A 459 0.97 26.32 -8.24
CA LEU A 459 0.54 24.92 -8.24
C LEU A 459 0.39 24.33 -9.64
N GLU A 460 0.34 25.19 -10.66
CA GLU A 460 0.29 24.81 -12.07
C GLU A 460 1.71 24.56 -12.64
N ASP A 461 2.74 25.08 -11.97
CA ASP A 461 4.14 24.80 -12.29
C ASP A 461 4.52 23.43 -11.70
N ILE A 462 4.87 22.48 -12.55
CA ILE A 462 5.11 21.09 -12.14
C ILE A 462 6.48 20.66 -12.65
N VAL A 463 7.31 20.18 -11.71
CA VAL A 463 8.58 19.54 -12.07
C VAL A 463 8.28 18.08 -12.37
N GLU A 464 8.15 17.76 -13.66
CA GLU A 464 7.85 16.41 -14.14
C GLU A 464 9.07 15.48 -14.09
N TRP A 465 9.66 15.31 -12.90
CA TRP A 465 10.89 14.53 -12.67
C TRP A 465 10.78 13.05 -13.09
N TRP A 466 9.56 12.55 -13.27
CA TRP A 466 9.28 11.16 -13.66
C TRP A 466 9.33 10.90 -15.17
N LEU A 467 9.36 11.96 -16.01
CA LEU A 467 9.40 11.82 -17.47
C LEU A 467 10.74 11.31 -17.98
#